data_AF-A0A0L0DFW6-F1
#
_entry.id   AF-A0A0L0DFW6-F1
#
_cell.length_a   1.000
_cell.length_b   1.000
_cell.length_c   1.000
_cell.angle_alpha   90.00
_cell.angle_beta   90.00
_cell.angle_gamma   90.00
#
_symmetry.space_group_name_H-M   'P 1'
#
loop_
_entity.id
_entity.type
_entity.pdbx_description
1 polymer ?
#
loop_
_entity_poly.entity_id
_entity_poly.type
_entity_poly.pdbx_seq_one_letter_code
_entity_poly.pdbx_strand_id
1 'polypeptide(L)'
;MRVATWLAAVVWLAAVVCVAPGEGLREGDRVSMLVRSKVGTRESHWTEVIHDHTPLFGVERSVKLSALSLLPTATGGKPYKMAFLFGGGETYGAAPQATQWLTLSDGRGHRAAFVTFSFNVVDGRIAGVVADVDYHAAGWSPPADDDAHSVGSVLFHYRWIKSSAESPTRALGVVSLLSFVSSLGMILVAGHTLMSPTAESAPAATSLPRKSE
;
A
#
# COMPACT_ATOMS: atom_id res chain seq x y z
N MET A 1 32.45 -6.35 -30.23
CA MET A 1 32.15 -5.39 -29.14
C MET A 1 30.75 -4.79 -29.16
N ARG A 2 30.20 -4.30 -30.28
CA ARG A 2 28.91 -3.56 -30.29
C ARG A 2 27.67 -4.31 -29.73
N VAL A 3 27.60 -5.64 -29.92
CA VAL A 3 26.44 -6.46 -29.48
C VAL A 3 26.39 -6.61 -27.95
N ALA A 4 27.54 -6.75 -27.29
CA ALA A 4 27.61 -6.93 -25.84
C ALA A 4 27.18 -5.67 -25.08
N THR A 5 27.54 -4.48 -25.58
CA THR A 5 27.10 -3.19 -25.04
C THR A 5 25.59 -2.98 -25.16
N TRP A 6 24.97 -3.46 -26.25
CA TRP A 6 23.52 -3.37 -26.44
C TRP A 6 22.75 -4.29 -25.48
N LEU A 7 23.21 -5.54 -25.30
CA LEU A 7 22.61 -6.48 -24.35
C LEU A 7 22.72 -5.97 -22.91
N ALA A 8 23.88 -5.44 -22.51
CA ALA A 8 24.06 -4.86 -21.19
C ALA A 8 23.09 -3.68 -20.95
N ALA A 9 22.93 -2.79 -21.94
CA ALA A 9 22.00 -1.66 -21.84
C ALA A 9 20.53 -2.09 -21.73
N VAL A 10 20.10 -3.09 -22.51
CA VAL A 10 18.72 -3.61 -22.46
C VAL A 10 18.42 -4.28 -21.13
N VAL A 11 19.37 -5.04 -20.58
CA VAL A 11 19.18 -5.67 -19.27
C VAL A 11 19.19 -4.65 -18.14
N TRP A 12 20.03 -3.61 -18.23
CA TRP A 12 20.02 -2.51 -17.27
C TRP A 12 18.69 -1.75 -17.30
N LEU A 13 18.16 -1.48 -18.49
CA LEU A 13 16.85 -0.84 -18.65
C LEU A 13 15.73 -1.72 -18.10
N ALA A 14 15.75 -3.03 -18.38
CA ALA A 14 14.77 -3.98 -17.84
C ALA A 14 14.85 -4.07 -16.31
N ALA A 15 16.05 -4.07 -15.74
CA ALA A 15 16.26 -4.03 -14.30
C ALA A 15 15.70 -2.75 -13.66
N VAL A 16 15.96 -1.58 -14.25
CA VAL A 16 15.42 -0.30 -13.76
C VAL A 16 13.90 -0.26 -13.85
N VAL A 17 13.33 -0.79 -14.94
CA VAL A 17 11.87 -0.87 -15.12
C VAL A 17 11.24 -1.84 -14.13
N CYS A 18 11.88 -2.97 -13.82
CA CYS A 18 11.40 -3.93 -12.81
C CYS A 18 11.54 -3.43 -11.36
N VAL A 19 12.41 -2.45 -11.10
CA VAL A 19 12.61 -1.84 -9.77
C VAL A 19 11.83 -0.52 -9.64
N ALA A 20 11.17 -0.05 -10.69
CA ALA A 20 10.35 1.15 -10.63
C ALA A 20 9.30 0.99 -9.51
N PRO A 21 9.19 1.97 -8.59
CA PRO A 21 8.22 1.90 -7.51
C PRO A 21 6.84 1.80 -8.13
N GLY A 22 6.15 0.68 -7.91
CA GLY A 22 4.77 0.50 -8.36
C GLY A 22 3.92 1.69 -7.92
N GLU A 23 3.02 2.13 -8.79
CA GLU A 23 2.10 3.25 -8.55
C GLU A 23 1.24 2.96 -7.30
N GLY A 24 1.75 3.37 -6.14
CA GLY A 24 1.03 3.36 -4.88
C GLY A 24 0.30 4.68 -4.68
N LEU A 25 -0.62 4.69 -3.73
CA LEU A 25 -1.30 5.89 -3.30
C LEU A 25 -0.29 6.93 -2.81
N ARG A 26 -0.51 8.17 -3.22
CA ARG A 26 0.21 9.36 -2.76
C ARG A 26 -0.58 10.04 -1.66
N GLU A 27 0.15 10.73 -0.79
CA GLU A 27 -0.47 11.50 0.27
C GLU A 27 -1.47 12.51 -0.33
N GLY A 28 -2.69 12.51 0.20
CA GLY A 28 -3.80 13.31 -0.30
C GLY A 28 -4.70 12.61 -1.32
N ASP A 29 -4.32 11.45 -1.86
CA ASP A 29 -5.16 10.70 -2.79
C ASP A 29 -6.47 10.25 -2.11
N ARG A 30 -7.58 10.34 -2.84
CA ARG A 30 -8.87 9.87 -2.34
C ARG A 30 -8.92 8.35 -2.33
N VAL A 31 -9.27 7.78 -1.19
CA VAL A 31 -9.43 6.33 -1.06
C VAL A 31 -10.89 5.96 -1.25
N SER A 32 -11.17 5.21 -2.32
CA SER A 32 -12.53 4.72 -2.61
C SER A 32 -13.09 3.93 -1.42
N MET A 33 -14.27 4.35 -0.97
CA MET A 33 -14.98 3.78 0.16
C MET A 33 -16.46 3.62 -0.19
N LEU A 34 -16.96 2.39 -0.14
CA LEU A 34 -18.39 2.12 -0.16
C LEU A 34 -18.89 1.86 1.25
N VAL A 35 -20.15 2.19 1.48
CA VAL A 35 -20.82 2.00 2.75
C VAL A 35 -22.07 1.18 2.56
N ARG A 36 -22.36 0.32 3.53
CA ARG A 36 -23.59 -0.46 3.60
C ARG A 36 -24.15 -0.41 5.01
N SER A 37 -25.47 -0.37 5.11
CA SER A 37 -26.20 -0.27 6.37
C SER A 37 -27.09 -1.48 6.60
N LYS A 38 -27.40 -1.76 7.87
CA LYS A 38 -28.30 -2.84 8.28
C LYS A 38 -29.17 -2.40 9.46
N VAL A 39 -30.49 -2.60 9.34
CA VAL A 39 -31.48 -2.40 10.40
C VAL A 39 -32.20 -3.72 10.66
N GLY A 40 -31.95 -4.35 11.81
CA GLY A 40 -32.45 -5.70 12.08
C GLY A 40 -31.96 -6.71 11.03
N THR A 41 -32.89 -7.26 10.23
CA THR A 41 -32.57 -8.19 9.13
C THR A 41 -32.46 -7.53 7.75
N ARG A 42 -32.82 -6.25 7.61
CA ARG A 42 -32.80 -5.54 6.33
C ARG A 42 -31.44 -4.91 6.11
N GLU A 43 -30.86 -5.12 4.93
CA GLU A 43 -29.57 -4.57 4.53
C GLU A 43 -29.74 -3.66 3.32
N SER A 44 -29.05 -2.51 3.28
CA SER A 44 -29.03 -1.64 2.10
C SER A 44 -28.11 -2.20 1.02
N HIS A 45 -28.10 -1.58 -0.15
CA HIS A 45 -27.04 -1.78 -1.13
C HIS A 45 -25.75 -1.08 -0.70
N TRP A 46 -24.62 -1.47 -1.30
CA TRP A 46 -23.39 -0.69 -1.21
C TRP A 46 -23.57 0.62 -1.96
N THR A 47 -23.28 1.73 -1.29
CA THR A 47 -23.34 3.06 -1.87
C THR A 47 -22.01 3.77 -1.67
N GLU A 48 -21.59 4.58 -2.63
CA GLU A 48 -20.37 5.37 -2.48
C GLU A 48 -20.53 6.40 -1.36
N VAL A 49 -19.47 6.60 -0.58
CA VAL A 49 -19.44 7.65 0.43
C VAL A 49 -19.19 9.00 -0.26
N ILE A 50 -20.04 9.99 0.07
CA ILE A 50 -19.96 11.34 -0.50
C ILE A 50 -18.60 11.95 -0.20
N HIS A 51 -18.00 12.60 -1.21
CA HIS A 51 -16.62 13.07 -1.27
C HIS A 51 -16.07 13.69 0.01
N ASP A 52 -16.82 14.58 0.65
CA ASP A 52 -16.36 15.29 1.85
C ASP A 52 -16.23 14.38 3.08
N HIS A 53 -16.67 13.12 2.98
CA HIS A 53 -16.55 12.09 4.00
C HIS A 53 -15.58 10.97 3.61
N THR A 54 -15.04 10.99 2.38
CA THR A 54 -14.12 9.98 1.86
C THR A 54 -12.72 10.16 2.49
N PRO A 55 -12.05 9.10 2.95
CA PRO A 55 -10.69 9.21 3.50
C PRO A 55 -9.68 9.67 2.45
N LEU A 56 -8.69 10.46 2.89
CA LEU A 56 -7.54 10.88 2.09
C LEU A 56 -6.30 10.15 2.57
N PHE A 57 -5.58 9.51 1.66
CA PHE A 57 -4.42 8.68 1.97
C PHE A 57 -3.34 9.49 2.68
N GLY A 58 -2.80 8.95 3.77
CA GLY A 58 -1.74 9.60 4.56
C GLY A 58 -2.17 10.82 5.38
N VAL A 59 -3.43 11.27 5.27
CA VAL A 59 -3.95 12.43 5.99
C VAL A 59 -4.85 11.96 7.13
N GLU A 60 -4.46 12.24 8.38
CA GLU A 60 -5.33 12.05 9.53
C GLU A 60 -6.48 13.05 9.48
N ARG A 61 -7.71 12.57 9.62
CA ARG A 61 -8.90 13.42 9.57
C ARG A 61 -10.07 12.81 10.33
N SER A 62 -10.90 13.69 10.86
CA SER A 62 -12.14 13.32 11.54
C SER A 62 -13.34 13.86 10.78
N VAL A 63 -14.34 13.01 10.60
CA VAL A 63 -15.54 13.30 9.83
C VAL A 63 -16.76 13.05 10.70
N LYS A 64 -17.59 14.07 10.85
CA LYS A 64 -18.79 13.98 11.66
C LYS A 64 -19.98 13.55 10.79
N LEU A 65 -20.59 12.42 11.11
CA LEU A 65 -21.82 11.98 10.46
C LEU A 65 -23.02 12.36 11.32
N SER A 66 -23.68 13.44 10.93
CA SER A 66 -24.83 14.03 11.64
C SER A 66 -26.15 13.26 11.43
N ALA A 67 -26.23 12.42 10.40
CA ALA A 67 -27.47 11.72 10.00
C ALA A 67 -27.93 10.62 10.98
N LEU A 68 -27.08 10.23 11.93
CA LEU A 68 -27.42 9.18 12.90
C LEU A 68 -28.39 9.68 13.99
N SER A 69 -28.62 10.99 14.07
CA SER A 69 -29.60 11.62 14.96
C SER A 69 -31.04 11.24 14.60
N LEU A 70 -31.28 10.79 13.36
CA LEU A 70 -32.58 10.34 12.87
C LEU A 70 -32.83 8.82 13.06
N LEU A 71 -31.80 8.04 13.38
CA LEU A 71 -31.92 6.59 13.52
C LEU A 71 -32.71 6.09 14.73
N PRO A 72 -32.62 6.68 15.93
CA PRO A 72 -33.26 6.12 17.12
C PRO A 72 -34.79 6.08 16.99
N THR A 73 -35.36 7.10 16.34
CA THR A 73 -36.79 7.22 16.05
C THR A 73 -37.19 6.37 14.83
N ALA A 74 -36.32 6.21 13.84
CA ALA A 74 -36.62 5.46 12.62
C ALA A 74 -36.52 3.93 12.76
N THR A 75 -35.70 3.41 13.68
CA THR A 75 -35.46 1.95 13.77
C THR A 75 -36.38 1.20 14.73
N GLY A 76 -37.25 1.88 15.48
CA GLY A 76 -38.22 1.24 16.39
C GLY A 76 -37.56 0.31 17.42
N GLY A 77 -36.41 0.70 17.96
CA GLY A 77 -35.65 -0.12 18.92
C GLY A 77 -34.82 -1.26 18.29
N LYS A 78 -34.70 -1.32 16.96
CA LYS A 78 -33.82 -2.29 16.29
C LYS A 78 -32.38 -1.79 16.22
N PRO A 79 -31.39 -2.70 16.32
CA PRO A 79 -29.99 -2.34 16.17
C PRO A 79 -29.72 -1.85 14.76
N TYR A 80 -28.93 -0.79 14.67
CA TYR A 80 -28.41 -0.23 13.43
C TYR A 80 -26.92 -0.52 13.32
N LYS A 81 -26.53 -1.13 12.20
CA LYS A 81 -25.14 -1.49 11.91
C LYS A 81 -24.69 -0.90 10.58
N MET A 82 -23.40 -0.64 10.44
CA MET A 82 -22.76 -0.20 9.21
C MET A 82 -21.52 -1.03 8.92
N ALA A 83 -21.23 -1.26 7.65
CA ALA A 83 -19.98 -1.87 7.18
C ALA A 83 -19.42 -1.00 6.05
N PHE A 84 -18.10 -0.97 5.95
CA PHE A 84 -17.38 -0.20 4.96
C PHE A 84 -16.56 -1.14 4.09
N LEU A 85 -16.51 -0.85 2.79
CA LEU A 85 -15.67 -1.54 1.83
C LEU A 85 -14.64 -0.55 1.32
N PHE A 86 -13.37 -0.84 1.55
CA PHE A 86 -12.24 -0.02 1.17
C PHE A 86 -11.49 -0.67 0.02
N GLY A 87 -11.18 0.13 -1.01
CA GLY A 87 -10.54 -0.39 -2.21
C GLY A 87 -11.50 -1.21 -3.09
N GLY A 88 -11.20 -1.23 -4.39
CA GLY A 88 -12.11 -1.78 -5.40
C GLY A 88 -12.03 -0.91 -6.66
N GLY A 89 -11.05 -1.21 -7.50
CA GLY A 89 -10.78 -0.51 -8.75
C GLY A 89 -9.39 -0.90 -9.27
N GLU A 90 -9.18 -0.82 -10.59
CA GLU A 90 -7.93 -1.19 -11.26
C GLU A 90 -6.69 -0.51 -10.66
N THR A 91 -6.87 0.68 -10.06
CA THR A 91 -5.82 1.51 -9.46
C THR A 91 -5.22 0.95 -8.16
N TYR A 92 -5.87 -0.03 -7.51
CA TYR A 92 -5.52 -0.41 -6.13
C TYR A 92 -4.89 -1.80 -5.98
N GLY A 93 -4.86 -2.61 -7.05
CA GLY A 93 -4.11 -3.87 -7.14
C GLY A 93 -4.45 -4.97 -6.11
N ALA A 94 -5.45 -4.75 -5.24
CA ALA A 94 -5.85 -5.67 -4.17
C ALA A 94 -7.37 -5.85 -4.16
N ALA A 95 -7.82 -7.01 -3.67
CA ALA A 95 -9.24 -7.29 -3.48
C ALA A 95 -9.87 -6.28 -2.51
N PRO A 96 -11.14 -5.87 -2.73
CA PRO A 96 -11.86 -4.99 -1.81
C PRO A 96 -11.80 -5.50 -0.37
N GLN A 97 -11.50 -4.62 0.59
CA GLN A 97 -11.41 -4.97 2.00
C GLN A 97 -12.62 -4.46 2.77
N ALA A 98 -13.44 -5.38 3.28
CA ALA A 98 -14.61 -5.04 4.07
C ALA A 98 -14.26 -5.01 5.56
N THR A 99 -14.76 -4.01 6.28
CA THR A 99 -14.78 -4.05 7.74
C THR A 99 -15.86 -5.03 8.21
N GLN A 100 -15.70 -5.50 9.44
CA GLN A 100 -16.81 -6.13 10.16
C GLN A 100 -17.99 -5.15 10.31
N TRP A 101 -19.17 -5.70 10.56
CA TRP A 101 -20.36 -4.90 10.89
C TRP A 101 -20.16 -4.16 12.20
N LEU A 102 -20.09 -2.83 12.13
CA LEU A 102 -20.00 -1.93 13.26
C LEU A 102 -21.40 -1.62 13.75
N THR A 103 -21.66 -1.86 15.03
CA THR A 103 -22.96 -1.50 15.62
C THR A 103 -22.89 -0.03 15.99
N LEU A 104 -23.75 0.80 15.41
CA LEU A 104 -23.78 2.23 15.76
C LEU A 104 -24.89 2.56 16.74
N SER A 105 -25.92 1.72 16.80
CA SER A 105 -26.95 1.74 17.84
C SER A 105 -27.38 0.32 18.12
N ASP A 106 -27.48 -0.05 19.39
CA ASP A 106 -27.95 -1.38 19.80
C ASP A 106 -29.49 -1.47 19.90
N GLY A 107 -30.18 -0.33 19.75
CA GLY A 107 -31.64 -0.23 19.93
C GLY A 107 -32.11 -0.20 21.39
N ARG A 108 -31.18 -0.30 22.35
CA ARG A 108 -31.43 -0.28 23.81
C ARG A 108 -30.88 0.96 24.49
N GLY A 109 -30.42 1.93 23.70
CA GLY A 109 -29.92 3.21 24.20
C GLY A 109 -28.40 3.33 24.23
N HIS A 110 -27.63 2.32 23.80
CA HIS A 110 -26.19 2.51 23.57
C HIS A 110 -25.94 2.91 22.12
N ARG A 111 -25.03 3.85 21.93
CA ARG A 111 -24.67 4.36 20.61
C ARG A 111 -23.15 4.45 20.50
N ALA A 112 -22.64 4.19 19.31
CA ALA A 112 -21.28 4.61 18.99
C ALA A 112 -21.22 6.13 19.11
N ALA A 113 -20.12 6.66 19.67
CA ALA A 113 -19.81 8.09 19.61
C ALA A 113 -18.62 8.32 18.67
N PHE A 114 -17.64 7.43 18.73
CA PHE A 114 -16.42 7.49 17.94
C PHE A 114 -16.17 6.16 17.25
N VAL A 115 -15.79 6.22 15.97
CA VAL A 115 -15.28 5.07 15.22
C VAL A 115 -13.92 5.45 14.68
N THR A 116 -12.88 4.72 15.04
CA THR A 116 -11.53 4.93 14.53
C THR A 116 -11.20 3.85 13.51
N PHE A 117 -10.98 4.23 12.26
CA PHE A 117 -10.45 3.34 11.24
C PHE A 117 -8.94 3.50 11.15
N SER A 118 -8.23 2.41 11.40
CA SER A 118 -6.79 2.31 11.24
C SER A 118 -6.45 1.57 9.95
N PHE A 119 -5.89 2.31 8.99
CA PHE A 119 -5.45 1.79 7.70
C PHE A 119 -4.01 1.33 7.80
N ASN A 120 -3.78 0.02 7.66
CA ASN A 120 -2.45 -0.54 7.56
C ASN A 120 -1.95 -0.40 6.12
N VAL A 121 -0.85 0.32 5.96
CA VAL A 121 -0.28 0.63 4.65
C VAL A 121 1.05 -0.10 4.47
N VAL A 122 1.20 -0.77 3.33
CA VAL A 122 2.43 -1.46 2.90
C VAL A 122 2.71 -1.07 1.46
N ASP A 123 3.92 -0.59 1.18
CA ASP A 123 4.36 -0.16 -0.17
C ASP A 123 3.39 0.81 -0.88
N GLY A 124 2.77 1.73 -0.14
CA GLY A 124 1.81 2.69 -0.70
C GLY A 124 0.44 2.07 -1.04
N ARG A 125 0.14 0.86 -0.56
CA ARG A 125 -1.15 0.19 -0.72
C ARG A 125 -1.79 -0.09 0.63
N ILE A 126 -3.11 -0.10 0.66
CA ILE A 126 -3.88 -0.49 1.85
C ILE A 126 -3.84 -2.02 1.95
N ALA A 127 -3.16 -2.53 2.96
CA ALA A 127 -3.00 -3.95 3.23
C ALA A 127 -4.05 -4.48 4.23
N GLY A 128 -4.62 -3.60 5.06
CA GLY A 128 -5.61 -3.96 6.07
C GLY A 128 -6.36 -2.73 6.58
N VAL A 129 -7.59 -2.94 7.03
CA VAL A 129 -8.34 -1.92 7.78
C VAL A 129 -8.89 -2.53 9.05
N VAL A 130 -8.61 -1.89 10.18
CA VAL A 130 -9.19 -2.24 11.48
C VAL A 130 -10.07 -1.08 11.93
N ALA A 131 -11.27 -1.39 12.39
CA ALA A 131 -12.18 -0.40 12.94
C ALA A 131 -12.39 -0.66 14.43
N ASP A 132 -12.15 0.36 15.24
CA ASP A 132 -12.42 0.38 16.66
C ASP A 132 -13.60 1.30 16.95
N VAL A 133 -14.47 0.91 17.90
CA VAL A 133 -15.73 1.61 18.17
C VAL A 133 -15.85 1.90 19.66
N ASP A 134 -15.97 3.18 19.98
CA ASP A 134 -16.23 3.64 21.34
C ASP A 134 -17.73 3.88 21.54
N TYR A 135 -18.30 3.16 22.51
CA TYR A 135 -19.72 3.15 22.79
C TYR A 135 -20.05 3.93 24.06
N HIS A 136 -21.11 4.73 23.97
CA HIS A 136 -21.60 5.52 25.08
C HIS A 136 -23.10 5.33 25.28
N ALA A 137 -23.57 5.60 26.50
CA ALA A 137 -24.98 5.63 26.80
C ALA A 137 -25.68 6.81 26.09
N ALA A 138 -26.96 6.65 25.74
CA ALA A 138 -27.76 7.71 25.16
C ALA A 138 -27.83 8.91 26.09
N GLY A 139 -27.58 10.10 25.55
CA GLY A 139 -27.53 11.35 26.32
C GLY A 139 -26.12 11.71 26.82
N TRP A 140 -25.13 10.82 26.64
CA TRP A 140 -23.74 11.19 26.80
C TRP A 140 -23.37 12.30 25.81
N SER A 141 -22.78 13.37 26.35
CA SER A 141 -22.26 14.49 25.58
C SER A 141 -20.74 14.46 25.71
N PRO A 142 -19.98 14.52 24.61
CA PRO A 142 -18.53 14.61 24.69
C PRO A 142 -18.11 15.87 25.46
N PRO A 143 -16.91 15.87 26.07
CA PRO A 143 -16.34 17.07 26.66
C PRO A 143 -16.33 18.20 25.63
N ALA A 144 -16.71 19.40 26.07
CA ALA A 144 -16.91 20.56 25.22
C ALA A 144 -15.57 21.11 24.70
N ASP A 145 -15.03 20.49 23.64
CA ASP A 145 -13.99 21.10 22.82
C ASP A 145 -14.59 21.42 21.43
N ASP A 146 -14.80 22.71 21.23
CA ASP A 146 -14.94 23.52 19.99
C ASP A 146 -15.94 23.20 18.86
N ASP A 147 -16.85 22.24 18.98
CA ASP A 147 -18.03 22.20 18.09
C ASP A 147 -19.29 21.73 18.82
N ALA A 148 -19.87 22.68 19.56
CA ALA A 148 -21.12 22.51 20.27
C ALA A 148 -22.23 21.94 19.35
N HIS A 149 -22.90 20.92 19.89
CA HIS A 149 -24.19 20.39 19.44
C HIS A 149 -24.20 19.54 18.16
N SER A 150 -24.11 18.23 18.36
CA SER A 150 -25.14 17.36 17.80
C SER A 150 -25.28 16.10 18.64
N VAL A 151 -26.29 16.10 19.50
CA VAL A 151 -26.80 14.85 20.08
C VAL A 151 -27.16 13.93 18.91
N GLY A 152 -26.45 12.81 18.78
CA GLY A 152 -26.72 11.82 17.72
C GLY A 152 -25.82 11.91 16.48
N SER A 153 -24.65 12.53 16.51
CA SER A 153 -23.61 12.29 15.50
C SER A 153 -22.66 11.17 15.90
N VAL A 154 -22.06 10.49 14.93
CA VAL A 154 -20.86 9.67 15.16
C VAL A 154 -19.68 10.33 14.47
N LEU A 155 -18.56 10.42 15.18
CA LEU A 155 -17.30 10.90 14.63
C LEU A 155 -16.51 9.72 14.07
N PHE A 156 -16.19 9.78 12.78
CA PHE A 156 -15.30 8.84 12.12
C PHE A 156 -13.91 9.43 12.04
N HIS A 157 -12.95 8.80 12.70
CA HIS A 157 -11.55 9.20 12.66
C HIS A 157 -10.77 8.23 11.76
N TYR A 158 -10.03 8.78 10.79
CA TYR A 158 -9.19 8.00 9.88
C TYR A 158 -7.73 8.18 10.24
N ARG A 159 -7.04 7.06 10.51
CA ARG A 159 -5.63 7.01 10.89
C ARG A 159 -4.84 6.10 9.98
N TRP A 160 -3.61 6.48 9.65
CA TRP A 160 -2.73 5.73 8.77
C TRP A 160 -1.57 5.12 9.56
N ILE A 161 -1.45 3.79 9.52
CA ILE A 161 -0.37 3.05 10.14
C ILE A 161 0.54 2.55 9.03
N LYS A 162 1.67 3.24 8.83
CA LYS A 162 2.72 2.79 7.92
C LYS A 162 3.42 1.60 8.56
N SER A 163 3.23 0.41 8.00
CA SER A 163 4.04 -0.74 8.40
C SER A 163 5.38 -0.63 7.65
N SER A 164 6.47 -0.50 8.41
CA SER A 164 7.83 -0.45 7.86
C SER A 164 8.37 -1.83 7.47
N ALA A 165 7.51 -2.84 7.35
CA ALA A 165 7.92 -4.12 6.81
C ALA A 165 8.41 -3.88 5.38
N GLU A 166 9.73 -3.79 5.22
CA GLU A 166 10.38 -3.78 3.92
C GLU A 166 9.78 -4.93 3.12
N SER A 167 9.16 -4.59 1.99
CA SER A 167 8.59 -5.61 1.12
C SER A 167 9.68 -6.65 0.85
N PRO A 168 9.49 -7.93 1.22
CA PRO A 168 10.49 -8.95 0.91
C PRO A 168 10.75 -9.00 -0.60
N THR A 169 9.78 -8.59 -1.42
CA THR A 169 9.92 -8.44 -2.87
C THR A 169 10.91 -7.35 -3.29
N ARG A 170 10.99 -6.22 -2.58
CA ARG A 170 11.99 -5.17 -2.85
C ARG A 170 13.39 -5.64 -2.46
N ALA A 171 13.52 -6.23 -1.27
CA ALA A 171 14.79 -6.79 -0.81
C ALA A 171 15.29 -7.91 -1.74
N LEU A 172 14.42 -8.85 -2.13
CA LEU A 172 14.72 -9.89 -3.12
C LEU A 172 15.08 -9.29 -4.48
N GLY A 173 14.36 -8.28 -4.95
CA GLY A 173 14.64 -7.60 -6.21
C GLY A 173 16.04 -6.99 -6.24
N VAL A 174 16.45 -6.30 -5.16
CA VAL A 174 17.80 -5.72 -5.03
C VAL A 174 18.86 -6.82 -4.99
N VAL A 175 18.65 -7.90 -4.21
CA VAL A 175 19.59 -9.02 -4.12
C VAL A 175 19.73 -9.73 -5.47
N SER A 176 18.62 -9.97 -6.18
CA SER A 176 18.63 -10.57 -7.52
C SER A 176 19.34 -9.67 -8.52
N LEU A 177 19.14 -8.35 -8.45
CA LEU A 177 19.82 -7.39 -9.31
C LEU A 177 21.34 -7.41 -9.08
N LEU A 178 21.79 -7.35 -7.82
CA LEU A 178 23.21 -7.41 -7.47
C LEU A 178 23.85 -8.72 -7.91
N SER A 179 23.15 -9.84 -7.71
CA SER A 179 23.61 -11.18 -8.15
C SER A 179 23.76 -11.25 -9.67
N PHE A 180 22.81 -10.67 -10.41
CA PHE A 180 22.86 -10.60 -11.85
C PHE A 180 24.01 -9.71 -12.36
N VAL A 181 24.22 -8.53 -11.77
CA VAL A 181 25.34 -7.64 -12.13
C VAL A 181 26.68 -8.32 -11.87
N SER A 182 26.80 -9.03 -10.75
CA SER A 182 28.00 -9.79 -10.41
C SER A 182 28.30 -10.90 -11.43
N SER A 183 27.28 -11.69 -11.82
CA SER A 183 27.46 -12.75 -12.81
C SER A 183 27.82 -12.21 -14.20
N LEU A 184 27.22 -11.09 -14.62
CA LEU A 184 27.56 -10.42 -15.87
C LEU A 184 29.01 -9.92 -15.87
N GLY A 185 29.48 -9.35 -14.76
CA GLY A 185 30.86 -8.91 -14.58
C GLY A 185 31.86 -10.06 -14.75
N MET A 186 31.57 -11.22 -14.16
CA MET A 186 32.42 -12.42 -14.29
C MET A 186 32.49 -12.92 -15.74
N ILE A 187 31.37 -12.90 -16.48
CA ILE A 187 31.35 -13.29 -17.90
C ILE A 187 32.19 -12.34 -18.74
N LEU A 188 32.12 -11.03 -18.49
CA LEU A 188 32.92 -10.04 -19.20
C LEU A 188 34.42 -10.21 -18.94
N VAL A 189 34.82 -10.46 -17.69
CA VAL A 189 36.22 -10.72 -17.32
C VAL A 189 36.73 -12.00 -17.99
N ALA A 190 35.95 -13.08 -17.94
CA ALA A 190 36.31 -14.36 -18.58
C ALA A 190 36.41 -14.24 -20.10
N GLY A 191 35.53 -13.47 -20.74
CA GLY A 191 35.60 -13.18 -22.17
C GLY A 191 36.88 -12.41 -22.55
N HIS A 192 37.32 -11.48 -21.70
CA HIS A 192 38.53 -10.67 -21.94
C HIS A 192 39.82 -11.47 -21.74
N THR A 193 39.86 -12.42 -20.79
CA THR A 193 41.01 -13.30 -20.61
C THR A 193 41.15 -14.31 -21.75
N LEU A 194 40.04 -14.84 -22.25
CA LEU A 194 40.03 -15.77 -23.41
C LEU A 194 40.40 -15.09 -24.74
N MET A 195 40.17 -13.78 -24.87
CA MET A 195 40.51 -13.01 -26.07
C MET A 195 41.88 -12.32 -26.01
N SER A 196 42.59 -12.41 -24.88
CA SER A 196 43.97 -11.93 -24.84
C SER A 196 44.82 -12.89 -25.67
N PRO A 197 45.37 -12.47 -26.82
CA PRO A 197 46.20 -13.35 -27.62
C PRO A 197 47.35 -13.79 -26.73
N THR A 198 47.47 -15.09 -26.50
CA THR A 198 48.68 -15.69 -25.95
C THR A 198 49.83 -15.11 -26.76
N ALA A 199 50.64 -14.28 -26.12
CA ALA A 199 51.85 -13.75 -26.71
C ALA A 199 52.69 -14.98 -27.05
N GLU A 200 52.61 -15.40 -28.31
CA GLU A 200 53.38 -16.48 -28.86
C GLU A 200 54.84 -16.05 -28.69
N SER A 201 55.50 -16.66 -27.70
CA SER A 201 56.88 -16.38 -27.39
C SER A 201 57.68 -16.67 -28.65
N ALA A 202 58.14 -15.62 -29.32
CA ALA A 202 58.95 -15.74 -30.52
C ALA A 202 60.10 -16.73 -30.22
N PRO A 203 60.33 -17.73 -31.08
CA PRO A 203 61.35 -18.73 -30.85
C PRO A 203 62.70 -18.03 -30.70
N ALA A 204 63.41 -18.35 -29.61
CA ALA A 204 64.72 -17.79 -29.30
C ALA A 204 65.64 -17.94 -30.51
N ALA A 205 66.08 -16.81 -31.07
CA ALA A 205 66.97 -16.78 -32.21
C ALA A 205 68.28 -17.48 -31.84
N THR A 206 68.49 -18.68 -32.38
CA THR A 206 69.73 -19.44 -32.22
C THR A 206 70.86 -18.68 -32.91
N SER A 207 71.71 -18.02 -32.13
CA SER A 207 72.93 -17.38 -32.63
C SER A 207 73.91 -18.44 -33.12
N LEU A 208 74.17 -18.49 -34.43
CA LEU A 208 75.20 -19.34 -35.02
C LEU A 208 76.61 -18.81 -34.68
N PRO A 209 77.58 -19.70 -34.38
CA PRO A 209 78.95 -19.29 -34.06
C PRO A 209 79.67 -18.76 -35.31
N ARG A 210 80.30 -17.59 -35.13
CA ARG A 210 81.10 -16.88 -36.14
C ARG A 210 82.42 -17.62 -36.35
N LYS A 211 82.70 -18.03 -37.59
CA LYS A 211 83.98 -18.63 -38.00
C LYS A 211 85.08 -17.56 -37.91
N SER A 212 86.12 -17.78 -37.11
CA SER A 212 87.36 -17.00 -37.13
C SER A 212 88.29 -17.58 -38.19
N GLU A 213 88.78 -16.70 -39.06
CA GLU A 213 89.89 -16.94 -39.99
C GLU A 213 91.22 -17.17 -39.27
#